data_AF-A0A1I0JRE3-F1
#
_entry.id   AF-A0A1I0JRE3-F1
#
_cell.length_a   1.000
_cell.length_b   1.000
_cell.length_c   1.000
_cell.angle_alpha   90.00
_cell.angle_beta   90.00
_cell.angle_gamma   90.00
#
_symmetry.space_group_name_H-M   'P 1'
#
loop_
_entity.id
_entity.type
_entity.pdbx_description
1 polymer ?
#
loop_
_entity_poly.entity_id
_entity_poly.type
_entity_poly.pdbx_seq_one_letter_code
_entity_poly.pdbx_strand_id
1 'polypeptide(L)'
;MHRRKTKKDSEGIIVKGYPFFGIFGLIEFLFGCWVALSCLADGTKSSPTAGIALALFVLIAGSGLGLMGYSRRWIRLTDDELQIRDFLSRTRRYKLDDIQEVRSGRLQICNFMGRDGVLFRLYDYSPLNPGHIFLLQQLEQRGIRVDVGARIFSSSHFCALRPDPERRHFFVLLSYFPGRLGSRLTVAGQEMTLRRPFRRDITLRVGELCEGRLLKKRSNELNLLLYLRNGKRFLKLSRSSNLYSDLSVTALLVHLSDYGVPLHGLELLNENTLASLRSRYVDPDSAYALFEEEYERRLPLFKRYDTKLKGAGLELLYGRLDRRQDTGAGQIPLPFARQAASYECGIYICLLKGGRMVYTKKEEAPLSAFFPIVLPPPRWFSDAFCEFRDSSPDRPALVFFQSFTDSDLENWLAHVYGLAVKGKILVHEEDDPLAAHSGGADTADG
;
A
#
# COMPACT_ATOMS: atom_id res chain seq x y z
N MET A 1 -34.06 -30.42 -22.01
CA MET A 1 -34.58 -29.08 -21.64
C MET A 1 -33.43 -28.19 -21.20
N HIS A 2 -32.91 -27.39 -22.12
CA HIS A 2 -31.87 -26.39 -21.87
C HIS A 2 -32.44 -25.21 -21.09
N ARG A 3 -32.07 -25.10 -19.81
CA ARG A 3 -32.26 -23.84 -19.07
C ARG A 3 -31.09 -22.92 -19.42
N ARG A 4 -31.32 -22.06 -20.42
CA ARG A 4 -30.53 -20.86 -20.71
C ARG A 4 -30.21 -20.15 -19.38
N LYS A 5 -28.94 -20.11 -18.97
CA LYS A 5 -28.48 -19.16 -17.96
C LYS A 5 -28.36 -17.82 -18.66
N THR A 6 -29.26 -16.93 -18.27
CA THR A 6 -29.37 -15.55 -18.69
C THR A 6 -28.09 -14.78 -18.41
N LYS A 7 -27.64 -14.08 -19.44
CA LYS A 7 -26.75 -12.91 -19.42
C LYS A 7 -27.24 -11.92 -18.32
N LYS A 8 -26.31 -11.35 -17.54
CA LYS A 8 -26.45 -10.45 -16.36
C LYS A 8 -26.46 -11.14 -14.98
N ASP A 9 -25.37 -11.83 -14.64
CA ASP A 9 -24.79 -11.64 -13.31
C ASP A 9 -23.75 -10.54 -13.51
N SER A 10 -23.93 -9.36 -12.91
CA SER A 10 -22.84 -8.38 -12.84
C SER A 10 -21.65 -9.08 -12.18
N GLU A 11 -20.49 -9.04 -12.84
CA GLU A 11 -19.25 -9.65 -12.37
C GLU A 11 -18.80 -8.93 -11.10
N GLY A 12 -19.41 -9.30 -9.96
CA GLY A 12 -18.99 -8.81 -8.66
C GLY A 12 -17.55 -9.22 -8.39
N ILE A 13 -16.81 -8.35 -7.70
CA ILE A 13 -15.40 -8.54 -7.40
C ILE A 13 -15.28 -9.66 -6.39
N ILE A 14 -14.55 -10.74 -6.72
CA ILE A 14 -14.35 -11.87 -5.80
C ILE A 14 -12.89 -11.88 -5.33
N VAL A 15 -12.69 -11.56 -4.05
CA VAL A 15 -11.42 -11.82 -3.36
C VAL A 15 -11.47 -13.23 -2.79
N LYS A 16 -10.71 -14.15 -3.37
CA LYS A 16 -10.62 -15.54 -2.90
C LYS A 16 -9.53 -15.68 -1.85
N GLY A 17 -9.74 -16.62 -0.91
CA GLY A 17 -8.68 -17.10 -0.03
C GLY A 17 -7.54 -17.75 -0.83
N TYR A 18 -6.38 -17.93 -0.20
CA TYR A 18 -5.22 -18.49 -0.88
C TYR A 18 -5.43 -19.98 -1.16
N PRO A 19 -5.48 -20.41 -2.44
CA PRO A 19 -5.75 -21.82 -2.81
C PRO A 19 -4.64 -22.76 -2.33
N PHE A 20 -3.43 -22.24 -2.16
CA PHE A 20 -2.28 -22.95 -1.61
C PHE A 20 -2.56 -23.53 -0.22
N PHE A 21 -3.27 -22.82 0.66
CA PHE A 21 -3.67 -23.36 1.97
C PHE A 21 -4.61 -24.56 1.83
N GLY A 22 -5.40 -24.64 0.77
CA GLY A 22 -6.26 -25.81 0.52
C GLY A 22 -5.44 -27.06 0.22
N ILE A 23 -4.35 -26.91 -0.54
CA ILE A 23 -3.42 -28.01 -0.87
C ILE A 23 -2.65 -28.44 0.37
N PHE A 24 -2.06 -27.50 1.11
CA PHE A 24 -1.36 -27.80 2.36
C PHE A 24 -2.28 -28.43 3.40
N GLY A 25 -3.51 -27.92 3.51
CA GLY A 25 -4.50 -28.49 4.42
C GLY A 25 -4.87 -29.93 4.07
N LEU A 26 -4.97 -30.26 2.78
CA LEU A 26 -5.20 -31.64 2.35
C LEU A 26 -4.00 -32.55 2.68
N ILE A 27 -2.77 -32.07 2.46
CA ILE A 27 -1.55 -32.82 2.79
C ILE A 27 -1.46 -33.08 4.29
N GLU A 28 -1.67 -32.05 5.12
CA GLU A 28 -1.70 -32.17 6.59
C GLU A 28 -2.80 -33.13 7.04
N PHE A 29 -4.00 -33.03 6.47
CA PHE A 29 -5.10 -33.92 6.81
C PHE A 29 -4.77 -35.39 6.50
N LEU A 30 -4.26 -35.68 5.29
CA LEU A 30 -3.89 -37.04 4.89
C LEU A 30 -2.74 -37.58 5.74
N PHE A 31 -1.74 -36.74 6.06
CA PHE A 31 -0.62 -37.13 6.92
C PHE A 31 -1.08 -37.41 8.36
N GLY A 32 -1.94 -36.56 8.92
CA GLY A 32 -2.52 -36.76 10.25
C GLY A 32 -3.35 -38.05 10.33
N CYS A 33 -4.18 -38.31 9.32
CA CYS A 33 -4.92 -39.57 9.19
C CYS A 33 -3.98 -40.78 9.10
N TRP A 34 -2.92 -40.69 8.31
CA TRP A 34 -1.94 -41.78 8.17
C TRP A 34 -1.23 -42.07 9.49
N VAL A 35 -0.72 -41.06 10.20
CA VAL A 35 -0.09 -41.21 11.52
C VAL A 35 -1.05 -41.85 12.52
N ALA A 36 -2.30 -41.41 12.56
CA ALA A 36 -3.32 -41.97 13.45
C ALA A 36 -3.60 -43.45 13.13
N LEU A 37 -3.76 -43.80 11.85
CA LEU A 37 -3.98 -45.17 11.41
C LEU A 37 -2.78 -46.08 11.68
N SER A 38 -1.55 -45.60 11.48
CA SER A 38 -0.33 -46.34 11.81
C SER A 38 -0.22 -46.63 13.30
N CYS A 39 -0.51 -45.64 14.17
CA CYS A 39 -0.50 -45.85 15.62
C CYS A 39 -1.63 -46.76 16.11
N LEU A 40 -2.79 -46.77 15.45
CA LEU A 40 -3.89 -47.69 15.75
C LEU A 40 -3.59 -49.12 15.27
N ALA A 41 -2.91 -49.26 14.13
CA ALA A 41 -2.50 -50.56 13.58
C ALA A 41 -1.40 -51.24 14.42
N ASP A 42 -0.52 -50.47 15.06
CA ASP A 42 0.50 -50.96 16.00
C ASP A 42 -0.05 -51.45 17.36
N GLY A 43 -1.37 -51.52 17.50
CA GLY A 43 -2.11 -51.86 18.72
C GLY A 43 -1.69 -53.13 19.45
N THR A 44 -0.59 -53.06 20.22
CA THR A 44 -0.18 -54.10 21.15
C THR A 44 0.16 -53.49 22.51
N LYS A 45 -0.82 -53.59 23.42
CA LYS A 45 -0.78 -53.31 24.87
C LYS A 45 -0.87 -51.82 25.26
N SER A 46 -1.94 -51.53 26.00
CA SER A 46 -2.21 -50.36 26.84
C SER A 46 -1.00 -49.44 27.09
N SER A 47 -0.71 -48.56 26.15
CA SER A 47 0.43 -47.65 26.23
C SER A 47 0.01 -46.22 25.86
N PRO A 48 0.66 -45.20 26.47
CA PRO A 48 0.38 -43.77 26.28
C PRO A 48 0.48 -43.28 24.82
N THR A 49 0.99 -44.11 23.91
CA THR A 49 1.10 -43.89 22.47
C THR A 49 -0.25 -43.69 21.77
N ALA A 50 -1.34 -44.32 22.21
CA ALA A 50 -2.67 -44.07 21.64
C ALA A 50 -3.18 -42.65 21.93
N GLY A 51 -2.90 -42.12 23.13
CA GLY A 51 -3.22 -40.75 23.50
C GLY A 51 -2.38 -39.72 22.73
N ILE A 52 -1.10 -40.02 22.50
CA ILE A 52 -0.21 -39.19 21.67
C ILE A 52 -0.67 -39.21 20.20
N ALA A 53 -1.08 -40.36 19.68
CA ALA A 53 -1.61 -40.49 18.32
C ALA A 53 -2.91 -39.68 18.13
N LEU A 54 -3.83 -39.75 19.10
CA LEU A 54 -5.05 -38.95 19.08
C LEU A 54 -4.74 -37.44 19.17
N ALA A 55 -3.77 -37.05 20.01
CA ALA A 55 -3.35 -35.66 20.13
C ALA A 55 -2.71 -35.14 18.83
N LEU A 56 -1.84 -35.93 18.19
CA LEU A 56 -1.23 -35.60 16.90
C LEU A 56 -2.26 -35.56 15.77
N PHE A 57 -3.24 -36.47 15.77
CA PHE A 57 -4.35 -36.42 14.83
C PHE A 57 -5.16 -35.13 14.98
N VAL A 58 -5.56 -34.77 16.20
CA VAL A 58 -6.32 -33.54 16.45
C VAL A 58 -5.52 -32.30 16.07
N LEU A 59 -4.21 -32.27 16.35
CA LEU A 59 -3.33 -31.15 15.97
C LEU A 59 -3.15 -31.03 14.46
N ILE A 60 -2.79 -32.12 13.78
CA ILE A 60 -2.36 -32.10 12.37
C ILE A 60 -3.57 -32.24 11.42
N ALA A 61 -4.47 -33.19 11.66
CA ALA A 61 -5.67 -33.31 10.83
C ALA A 61 -6.65 -32.16 11.11
N GLY A 62 -6.72 -31.68 12.35
CA GLY A 62 -7.49 -30.49 12.72
C GLY A 62 -6.95 -29.21 12.08
N SER A 63 -5.62 -29.00 12.07
CA SER A 63 -5.02 -27.88 11.33
C SER A 63 -5.28 -28.00 9.83
N GLY A 64 -5.17 -29.22 9.28
CA GLY A 64 -5.46 -29.51 7.88
C GLY A 64 -6.88 -29.14 7.47
N LEU A 65 -7.89 -29.55 8.26
CA LEU A 65 -9.29 -29.14 8.07
C LEU A 65 -9.48 -27.63 8.18
N GLY A 66 -8.79 -26.98 9.12
CA GLY A 66 -8.79 -25.53 9.27
C GLY A 66 -8.26 -24.81 8.02
N LEU A 67 -7.13 -25.25 7.47
CA LEU A 67 -6.53 -24.73 6.25
C LEU A 67 -7.42 -24.98 5.01
N MET A 68 -8.02 -26.17 4.92
CA MET A 68 -9.00 -26.48 3.87
C MET A 68 -10.23 -25.56 3.96
N GLY A 69 -10.76 -25.32 5.16
CA GLY A 69 -11.85 -24.37 5.38
C GLY A 69 -11.46 -22.93 5.02
N TYR A 70 -10.26 -22.52 5.40
CA TYR A 70 -9.70 -21.21 5.09
C TYR A 70 -9.56 -20.96 3.58
N SER A 71 -9.18 -21.99 2.82
CA SER A 71 -9.06 -21.91 1.35
C SER A 71 -10.39 -21.63 0.63
N ARG A 72 -11.53 -21.96 1.27
CA ARG A 72 -12.88 -21.76 0.73
C ARG A 72 -13.48 -20.39 1.05
N ARG A 73 -12.78 -19.58 1.85
CA ARG A 73 -13.18 -18.22 2.19
C ARG A 73 -13.18 -17.36 0.93
N TRP A 74 -14.19 -16.51 0.78
CA TRP A 74 -14.20 -15.47 -0.24
C TRP A 74 -15.00 -14.27 0.21
N ILE A 75 -14.66 -13.12 -0.37
CA ILE A 75 -15.39 -11.86 -0.24
C ILE A 75 -15.87 -11.50 -1.63
N ARG A 76 -17.17 -11.28 -1.81
CA ARG A 76 -17.75 -10.82 -3.07
C ARG A 76 -18.37 -9.45 -2.83
N LEU A 77 -17.93 -8.47 -3.60
CA LEU A 77 -18.57 -7.17 -3.67
C LEU A 77 -19.45 -7.13 -4.92
N THR A 78 -20.74 -6.92 -4.74
CA THR A 78 -21.69 -6.58 -5.83
C THR A 78 -22.00 -5.09 -5.77
N ASP A 79 -22.93 -4.62 -6.59
CA ASP A 79 -23.27 -3.19 -6.67
C ASP A 79 -23.80 -2.66 -5.33
N ASP A 80 -24.65 -3.43 -4.64
CA ASP A 80 -25.34 -3.00 -3.41
C ASP A 80 -24.99 -3.84 -2.16
N GLU A 81 -24.27 -4.95 -2.31
CA GLU A 81 -24.02 -5.90 -1.22
C GLU A 81 -22.55 -6.31 -1.12
N LEU A 82 -22.13 -6.57 0.13
CA LEU A 82 -20.92 -7.28 0.45
C LEU A 82 -21.27 -8.67 1.01
N GLN A 83 -20.82 -9.71 0.30
CA GLN A 83 -21.04 -11.10 0.68
C GLN A 83 -19.72 -11.70 1.18
N ILE A 84 -19.75 -12.32 2.35
CA ILE A 84 -18.57 -12.92 2.96
C ILE A 84 -18.89 -14.37 3.27
N ARG A 85 -18.12 -15.27 2.66
CA ARG A 85 -18.11 -16.68 3.03
C ARG A 85 -17.02 -16.92 4.05
N ASP A 86 -17.38 -17.39 5.24
CA ASP A 86 -16.44 -17.73 6.29
C ASP A 86 -15.77 -19.11 6.07
N PHE A 87 -14.85 -19.47 6.97
CA PHE A 87 -14.13 -20.75 6.92
C PHE A 87 -15.06 -21.98 7.10
N LEU A 88 -16.22 -21.80 7.72
CA LEU A 88 -17.27 -22.83 7.86
C LEU A 88 -18.19 -22.89 6.64
N SER A 89 -17.86 -22.19 5.56
CA SER A 89 -18.67 -22.10 4.34
C SER A 89 -20.03 -21.44 4.52
N ARG A 90 -20.25 -20.69 5.60
CA ARG A 90 -21.47 -19.90 5.79
C ARG A 90 -21.29 -18.56 5.10
N THR A 91 -22.30 -18.18 4.31
CA THR A 91 -22.30 -16.89 3.61
C THR A 91 -23.11 -15.88 4.41
N ARG A 92 -22.49 -14.78 4.81
CA ARG A 92 -23.14 -13.61 5.38
C ARG A 92 -23.26 -12.53 4.30
N ARG A 93 -24.33 -11.75 4.35
CA ARG A 93 -24.59 -10.64 3.42
C ARG A 93 -24.78 -9.36 4.22
N TYR A 94 -24.14 -8.29 3.79
CA TYR A 94 -24.26 -6.95 4.37
C TYR A 94 -24.60 -5.98 3.25
N LYS A 95 -25.57 -5.09 3.46
CA LYS A 95 -25.82 -4.02 2.49
C LYS A 95 -24.70 -2.99 2.60
N LEU A 96 -24.30 -2.41 1.49
CA LEU A 96 -23.24 -1.39 1.49
C LEU A 96 -23.67 -0.12 2.22
N ASP A 97 -24.95 0.25 2.15
CA ASP A 97 -25.51 1.40 2.86
C ASP A 97 -25.41 1.29 4.39
N ASP A 98 -25.33 0.06 4.91
CA ASP A 98 -25.15 -0.18 6.35
C ASP A 98 -23.70 0.08 6.79
N ILE A 99 -22.74 0.04 5.86
CA ILE A 99 -21.30 0.18 6.12
C ILE A 99 -20.92 1.65 5.99
N GLN A 100 -20.67 2.30 7.13
CA GLN A 100 -20.25 3.70 7.15
C GLN A 100 -18.72 3.83 7.10
N GLU A 101 -18.01 2.92 7.77
CA GLU A 101 -16.57 3.04 7.93
C GLU A 101 -15.86 1.70 8.03
N VAL A 102 -14.65 1.62 7.47
CA VAL A 102 -13.74 0.49 7.63
C VAL A 102 -12.50 0.96 8.39
N ARG A 103 -12.27 0.43 9.60
CA ARG A 103 -11.12 0.77 10.45
C ARG A 103 -10.15 -0.38 10.58
N SER A 104 -8.85 -0.09 10.60
CA SER A 104 -7.86 -1.09 11.02
C SER A 104 -7.95 -1.36 12.53
N GLY A 105 -8.10 -2.64 12.87
CA GLY A 105 -7.95 -3.18 14.22
C GLY A 105 -6.55 -3.75 14.47
N ARG A 106 -6.31 -4.23 15.69
CA ARG A 106 -5.08 -4.97 16.01
C ARG A 106 -5.01 -6.26 15.18
N LEU A 107 -3.80 -6.79 14.94
CA LEU A 107 -3.58 -8.11 14.30
C LEU A 107 -4.06 -8.23 12.83
N GLN A 108 -3.87 -7.20 11.98
CA GLN A 108 -4.33 -7.27 10.57
C GLN A 108 -5.84 -7.54 10.45
N ILE A 109 -6.62 -7.07 11.41
CA ILE A 109 -8.08 -7.15 11.38
C ILE A 109 -8.61 -5.85 10.78
N CYS A 110 -9.53 -5.93 9.82
CA CYS A 110 -10.31 -4.77 9.38
C CYS A 110 -11.71 -4.86 9.98
N ASN A 111 -12.08 -3.85 10.77
CA ASN A 111 -13.40 -3.73 11.36
C ASN A 111 -14.29 -2.93 10.41
N PHE A 112 -15.39 -3.54 9.98
CA PHE A 112 -16.43 -2.87 9.22
C PHE A 112 -17.48 -2.38 10.21
N MET A 113 -17.68 -1.06 10.20
CA MET A 113 -18.50 -0.31 11.14
C MET A 113 -19.75 0.16 10.43
N GLY A 114 -20.89 -0.04 11.09
CA GLY A 114 -22.15 0.62 10.76
C GLY A 114 -22.49 1.65 11.82
N ARG A 115 -23.72 2.17 11.75
CA ARG A 115 -24.21 3.23 12.65
C ARG A 115 -24.07 2.90 14.14
N ASP A 116 -24.36 1.65 14.51
CA ASP A 116 -24.43 1.21 15.91
C ASP A 116 -23.17 0.47 16.40
N GLY A 117 -22.11 0.42 15.58
CA GLY A 117 -20.83 -0.21 15.94
C GLY A 117 -20.32 -1.21 14.91
N VAL A 118 -19.56 -2.21 15.37
CA VAL A 118 -18.89 -3.19 14.49
C VAL A 118 -19.93 -4.15 13.89
N LEU A 119 -20.14 -4.10 12.57
CA LEU A 119 -20.97 -5.05 11.85
C LEU A 119 -20.27 -6.41 11.77
N PHE A 120 -19.02 -6.41 11.31
CA PHE A 120 -18.20 -7.61 11.24
C PHE A 120 -16.71 -7.28 11.21
N ARG A 121 -15.90 -8.31 11.44
CA ARG A 121 -14.44 -8.23 11.40
C ARG A 121 -13.91 -9.10 10.29
N LEU A 122 -13.09 -8.50 9.43
CA LEU A 122 -12.33 -9.20 8.43
C LEU A 122 -10.95 -9.53 9.01
N TYR A 123 -10.75 -10.81 9.34
CA TYR A 123 -9.46 -11.34 9.76
C TYR A 123 -8.54 -11.53 8.54
N ASP A 124 -7.23 -11.43 8.74
CA ASP A 124 -6.19 -11.67 7.71
C ASP A 124 -6.19 -10.67 6.55
N TYR A 125 -6.51 -9.41 6.85
CA TYR A 125 -6.30 -8.33 5.89
C TYR A 125 -4.79 -8.18 5.61
N SER A 126 -4.40 -8.46 4.37
CA SER A 126 -3.06 -8.17 3.88
C SER A 126 -3.05 -6.92 3.01
N PRO A 127 -2.23 -5.89 3.34
CA PRO A 127 -2.01 -4.72 2.49
C PRO A 127 -1.21 -5.06 1.22
N LEU A 128 -0.73 -6.30 1.09
CA LEU A 128 -0.02 -6.80 -0.09
C LEU A 128 -0.93 -7.61 -1.02
N ASN A 129 -2.17 -7.90 -0.63
CA ASN A 129 -3.10 -8.65 -1.47
C ASN A 129 -3.85 -7.66 -2.39
N PRO A 130 -3.65 -7.73 -3.73
CA PRO A 130 -4.30 -6.82 -4.67
C PRO A 130 -5.82 -6.83 -4.57
N GLY A 131 -6.43 -7.99 -4.27
CA GLY A 131 -7.86 -8.11 -4.07
C GLY A 131 -8.38 -7.33 -2.87
N HIS A 132 -7.64 -7.31 -1.75
CA HIS A 132 -7.99 -6.49 -0.59
C HIS A 132 -7.80 -5.00 -0.85
N ILE A 133 -6.72 -4.63 -1.55
CA ILE A 133 -6.48 -3.22 -1.94
C ILE A 133 -7.63 -2.73 -2.83
N PHE A 134 -7.98 -3.53 -3.84
CA PHE A 134 -9.04 -3.22 -4.78
C PHE A 134 -10.42 -3.17 -4.11
N LEU A 135 -10.73 -4.12 -3.22
CA LEU A 135 -11.96 -4.08 -2.41
C LEU A 135 -12.09 -2.75 -1.66
N LEU A 136 -11.05 -2.34 -0.95
CA LEU A 136 -11.05 -1.09 -0.19
C LEU A 136 -11.16 0.14 -1.10
N GLN A 137 -10.49 0.17 -2.26
CA GLN A 137 -10.65 1.24 -3.26
C GLN A 137 -12.10 1.33 -3.76
N GLN A 138 -12.74 0.19 -3.97
CA GLN A 138 -14.11 0.11 -4.46
C GLN A 138 -15.14 0.55 -3.42
N LEU A 139 -14.85 0.37 -2.13
CA LEU A 139 -15.66 0.92 -1.04
C LEU A 139 -15.48 2.44 -0.95
N GLU A 140 -14.24 2.95 -1.05
CA GLU A 140 -13.97 4.40 -1.08
C GLU A 140 -14.65 5.10 -2.26
N GLN A 141 -14.61 4.51 -3.45
CA GLN A 141 -15.29 5.04 -4.64
C GLN A 141 -16.81 5.14 -4.46
N ARG A 142 -17.38 4.29 -3.60
CA ARG A 142 -18.81 4.31 -3.23
C ARG A 142 -19.10 5.24 -2.04
N GLY A 143 -18.11 6.02 -1.57
CA GLY A 143 -18.27 6.99 -0.49
C GLY A 143 -18.11 6.42 0.92
N ILE A 144 -17.75 5.15 1.08
CA ILE A 144 -17.52 4.54 2.39
C ILE A 144 -16.16 5.00 2.92
N ARG A 145 -16.10 5.45 4.18
CA ARG A 145 -14.86 5.89 4.81
C ARG A 145 -13.94 4.68 5.03
N VAL A 146 -12.72 4.72 4.50
CA VAL A 146 -11.71 3.67 4.73
C VAL A 146 -10.52 4.26 5.47
N ASP A 147 -10.47 4.00 6.77
CA ASP A 147 -9.44 4.48 7.69
C ASP A 147 -8.54 3.31 8.13
N VAL A 148 -7.72 2.84 7.19
CA VAL A 148 -6.78 1.73 7.39
C VAL A 148 -5.36 2.29 7.38
N GLY A 149 -4.55 1.91 8.37
CA GLY A 149 -3.25 2.55 8.63
C GLY A 149 -2.20 2.49 7.51
N ALA A 150 -2.45 1.76 6.41
CA ALA A 150 -1.61 1.70 5.21
C ALA A 150 -2.11 2.61 4.06
N ARG A 151 -3.23 3.33 4.25
CA ARG A 151 -3.80 4.22 3.24
C ARG A 151 -3.20 5.60 3.33
N ILE A 152 -2.86 6.13 2.16
CA ILE A 152 -2.39 7.51 1.97
C ILE A 152 -3.35 8.53 2.60
N PHE A 153 -4.67 8.29 2.57
CA PHE A 153 -5.66 9.23 3.12
C PHE A 153 -6.38 8.74 4.38
N SER A 154 -5.72 7.94 5.22
CA SER A 154 -6.29 7.55 6.52
C SER A 154 -6.16 8.69 7.56
N SER A 155 -7.09 8.78 8.50
CA SER A 155 -7.00 9.77 9.59
C SER A 155 -5.76 9.53 10.44
N SER A 156 -5.36 8.27 10.62
CA SER A 156 -4.12 7.91 11.32
C SER A 156 -2.87 8.39 10.57
N HIS A 157 -2.84 8.24 9.24
CA HIS A 157 -1.73 8.71 8.42
C HIS A 157 -1.65 10.24 8.42
N PHE A 158 -2.81 10.90 8.31
CA PHE A 158 -2.88 12.35 8.41
C PHE A 158 -2.36 12.88 9.74
N CYS A 159 -2.89 12.40 10.86
CA CYS A 159 -2.43 12.84 12.18
C CYS A 159 -0.93 12.59 12.40
N ALA A 160 -0.34 11.61 11.71
CA ALA A 160 1.09 11.31 11.77
C ALA A 160 1.94 12.23 10.89
N LEU A 161 1.44 12.66 9.73
CA LEU A 161 2.16 13.46 8.73
C LEU A 161 1.60 14.88 8.52
N ARG A 162 0.85 15.41 9.50
CA ARG A 162 0.37 16.81 9.45
C ARG A 162 1.52 17.77 9.16
N PRO A 163 1.34 18.81 8.33
CA PRO A 163 2.43 19.75 8.03
C PRO A 163 2.99 20.37 9.33
N ASP A 164 2.09 20.85 10.19
CA ASP A 164 2.43 21.40 11.51
C ASP A 164 2.79 20.27 12.51
N PRO A 165 4.06 20.18 12.98
CA PRO A 165 4.50 19.15 13.89
C PRO A 165 3.89 19.27 15.30
N GLU A 166 3.40 20.44 15.71
CA GLU A 166 2.73 20.63 17.01
C GLU A 166 1.35 19.98 17.04
N ARG A 167 0.71 19.89 15.87
CA ARG A 167 -0.62 19.29 15.68
C ARG A 167 -0.60 17.79 15.41
N ARG A 168 0.58 17.17 15.31
CA ARG A 168 0.72 15.73 15.05
C ARG A 168 0.33 14.93 16.29
N HIS A 169 -0.41 13.85 16.06
CA HIS A 169 -0.81 12.92 17.11
C HIS A 169 -0.86 11.49 16.59
N PHE A 170 0.10 10.65 16.98
CA PHE A 170 0.21 9.27 16.50
C PHE A 170 0.88 8.37 17.53
N PHE A 171 0.89 7.06 17.28
CA PHE A 171 1.56 6.09 18.12
C PHE A 171 2.42 5.14 17.32
N VAL A 172 3.56 4.77 17.91
CA VAL A 172 4.50 3.78 17.37
C VAL A 172 4.53 2.59 18.31
N LEU A 173 4.16 1.41 17.81
CA LEU A 173 4.27 0.18 18.58
C LEU A 173 5.75 -0.23 18.69
N LEU A 174 6.25 -0.60 19.85
CA LEU A 174 7.68 -0.97 19.98
C LEU A 174 7.97 -2.42 19.61
N SER A 175 6.95 -3.28 19.64
CA SER A 175 7.04 -4.70 19.30
C SER A 175 6.21 -5.02 18.06
N TYR A 176 6.76 -5.81 17.14
CA TYR A 176 6.08 -6.27 15.93
C TYR A 176 5.02 -7.35 16.23
N PHE A 177 5.17 -8.10 17.33
CA PHE A 177 4.29 -9.22 17.64
C PHE A 177 2.88 -8.77 18.04
N PRO A 178 1.88 -9.13 17.23
CA PRO A 178 0.51 -8.77 17.52
C PRO A 178 0.01 -9.79 18.56
N GLY A 179 -0.34 -9.34 19.77
CA GLY A 179 -0.83 -10.21 20.85
C GLY A 179 -0.20 -9.96 22.22
N ARG A 180 0.98 -9.36 22.29
CA ARG A 180 1.48 -8.81 23.57
C ARG A 180 0.89 -7.42 23.76
N LEU A 181 0.47 -7.08 24.98
CA LEU A 181 0.33 -5.68 25.39
C LEU A 181 1.67 -5.01 25.09
N GLY A 182 1.78 -4.40 23.92
CA GLY A 182 3.04 -3.89 23.41
C GLY A 182 3.38 -2.60 24.14
N SER A 183 4.66 -2.39 24.41
CA SER A 183 5.10 -1.04 24.71
C SER A 183 4.80 -0.15 23.51
N ARG A 184 4.33 1.07 23.74
CA ARG A 184 4.03 2.04 22.68
C ARG A 184 4.66 3.38 23.01
N LEU A 185 5.12 4.07 21.98
CA LEU A 185 5.44 5.47 22.04
C LEU A 185 4.23 6.24 21.52
N THR A 186 3.71 7.19 22.28
CA THR A 186 2.70 8.14 21.83
C THR A 186 3.39 9.47 21.61
N VAL A 187 3.16 10.08 20.45
CA VAL A 187 3.65 11.39 20.07
C VAL A 187 2.45 12.33 19.98
N ALA A 188 2.52 13.46 20.68
CA ALA A 188 1.49 14.49 20.72
C ALA A 188 2.16 15.86 20.72
N GLY A 189 2.29 16.47 19.55
CA GLY A 189 3.08 17.68 19.38
C GLY A 189 4.51 17.49 19.89
N GLN A 190 4.95 18.36 20.79
CA GLN A 190 6.28 18.26 21.40
C GLN A 190 6.42 17.13 22.43
N GLU A 191 5.33 16.52 22.88
CA GLU A 191 5.38 15.50 23.94
C GLU A 191 5.51 14.08 23.38
N MET A 192 6.46 13.34 23.93
CA MET A 192 6.68 11.93 23.64
C MET A 192 6.48 11.11 24.92
N THR A 193 5.42 10.30 24.94
CA THR A 193 5.09 9.44 26.07
C THR A 193 5.36 7.98 25.75
N LEU A 194 6.34 7.40 26.43
CA LEU A 194 6.68 6.00 26.34
C LEU A 194 5.88 5.19 27.37
N ARG A 195 4.91 4.43 26.88
CA ARG A 195 4.09 3.52 27.69
C ARG A 195 4.64 2.11 27.62
N ARG A 196 4.96 1.53 28.78
CA ARG A 196 5.39 0.14 28.89
C ARG A 196 4.46 -0.59 29.87
N PRO A 197 3.95 -1.79 29.53
CA PRO A 197 3.15 -2.56 30.46
C PRO A 197 3.89 -2.76 31.79
N PHE A 198 3.17 -2.61 32.91
CA PHE A 198 3.68 -2.82 34.26
C PHE A 198 4.83 -1.88 34.67
N ARG A 199 5.02 -0.76 33.98
CA ARG A 199 5.95 0.30 34.36
C ARG A 199 5.25 1.65 34.31
N ARG A 200 5.80 2.62 35.05
CA ARG A 200 5.36 4.01 34.93
C ARG A 200 5.64 4.52 33.52
N ASP A 201 4.69 5.29 32.99
CA ASP A 201 4.86 6.02 31.75
C ASP A 201 6.02 7.01 31.90
N ILE A 202 6.84 7.12 30.87
CA ILE A 202 7.95 8.08 30.81
C ILE A 202 7.59 9.09 29.74
N THR A 203 7.40 10.33 30.13
CA THR A 203 7.10 11.44 29.23
C THR A 203 8.30 12.37 29.14
N LEU A 204 8.62 12.83 27.94
CA LEU A 204 9.63 13.85 27.68
C LEU A 204 9.17 14.77 26.55
N ARG A 205 9.82 15.92 26.43
CA ARG A 205 9.69 16.77 25.24
C ARG A 205 10.71 16.37 24.17
N VAL A 206 10.34 16.45 22.89
CA VAL A 206 11.22 16.12 21.75
C VAL A 206 12.56 16.86 21.86
N GLY A 207 12.57 18.12 22.29
CA GLY A 207 13.79 18.92 22.48
C GLY A 207 14.75 18.42 23.56
N GLU A 208 14.33 17.50 24.43
CA GLU A 208 15.21 16.82 25.41
C GLU A 208 16.04 15.69 24.77
N LEU A 209 15.70 15.28 23.55
CA LEU A 209 16.50 14.36 22.76
C LEU A 209 17.76 15.06 22.25
N CYS A 210 18.87 14.33 22.24
CA CYS A 210 20.16 14.78 21.74
C CYS A 210 20.41 14.30 20.32
N GLU A 211 20.10 13.02 20.05
CA GLU A 211 20.34 12.39 18.76
C GLU A 211 19.47 11.14 18.60
N GLY A 212 19.18 10.81 17.34
CA GLY A 212 18.68 9.51 16.91
C GLY A 212 19.75 8.78 16.10
N ARG A 213 19.99 7.50 16.40
CA ARG A 213 20.92 6.65 15.65
C ARG A 213 20.20 5.46 15.05
N LEU A 214 20.32 5.30 13.74
CA LEU A 214 19.89 4.13 13.00
C LEU A 214 21.06 3.15 12.89
N LEU A 215 20.85 1.92 13.35
CA LEU A 215 21.87 0.86 13.32
C LEU A 215 21.32 -0.39 12.64
N LYS A 216 22.03 -0.89 11.64
CA LYS A 216 21.70 -2.16 10.97
C LYS A 216 22.31 -3.34 11.74
N LYS A 217 21.48 -4.33 12.07
CA LYS A 217 21.92 -5.63 12.60
C LYS A 217 22.15 -6.64 11.47
N ARG A 218 22.95 -7.67 11.75
CA ARG A 218 23.23 -8.80 10.83
C ARG A 218 21.97 -9.50 10.31
N SER A 219 20.83 -9.41 11.01
CA SER A 219 19.55 -10.05 10.71
C SER A 219 18.60 -9.25 9.80
N ASN A 220 19.11 -8.25 9.04
CA ASN A 220 18.27 -7.34 8.25
C ASN A 220 17.28 -6.52 9.12
N GLU A 221 17.56 -6.41 10.42
CA GLU A 221 16.83 -5.58 11.36
C GLU A 221 17.49 -4.20 11.46
N LEU A 222 16.68 -3.16 11.42
CA LEU A 222 17.07 -1.78 11.62
C LEU A 222 16.60 -1.33 13.01
N ASN A 223 17.55 -0.83 13.80
CA ASN A 223 17.31 -0.33 15.14
C ASN A 223 17.39 1.19 15.15
N LEU A 224 16.30 1.86 15.53
CA LEU A 224 16.30 3.27 15.89
C LEU A 224 16.55 3.40 17.40
N LEU A 225 17.64 4.08 17.77
CA LEU A 225 17.99 4.42 19.14
C LEU A 225 17.83 5.92 19.35
N LEU A 226 17.08 6.33 20.36
CA LEU A 226 16.95 7.73 20.75
C LEU A 226 17.68 7.98 22.07
N TYR A 227 18.52 9.02 22.10
CA TYR A 227 19.34 9.39 23.23
C TYR A 227 18.92 10.74 23.80
N LEU A 228 18.96 10.85 25.14
CA LEU A 228 18.79 12.10 25.86
C LEU A 228 20.10 12.89 25.87
N ARG A 229 20.03 14.19 26.18
CA ARG A 229 21.23 15.05 26.35
C ARG A 229 22.22 14.56 27.40
N ASN A 230 21.77 13.78 28.38
CA ASN A 230 22.64 13.17 29.40
C ASN A 230 23.28 11.84 28.94
N GLY A 231 23.20 11.49 27.66
CA GLY A 231 23.74 10.27 27.07
C GLY A 231 22.93 9.00 27.38
N LYS A 232 21.89 9.06 28.22
CA LYS A 232 21.04 7.90 28.49
C LYS A 232 20.14 7.60 27.30
N ARG A 233 20.01 6.32 26.97
CA ARG A 233 19.09 5.86 25.94
C ARG A 233 17.65 5.93 26.44
N PHE A 234 16.83 6.74 25.78
CA PHE A 234 15.39 6.82 26.02
C PHE A 234 14.65 5.66 25.37
N LEU A 235 14.90 5.45 24.06
CA LEU A 235 14.16 4.49 23.25
C LEU A 235 15.10 3.60 22.45
N LYS A 236 14.69 2.34 22.30
CA LYS A 236 15.19 1.42 21.28
C LYS A 236 13.98 0.82 20.57
N LEU A 237 13.88 1.06 19.28
CA LEU A 237 12.87 0.50 18.39
C LEU A 237 13.59 -0.41 17.39
N SER A 238 13.21 -1.69 17.35
CA SER A 238 13.77 -2.67 16.41
C SER A 238 12.70 -3.03 15.39
N ARG A 239 13.04 -2.90 14.10
CA ARG A 239 12.16 -3.21 12.96
C ARG A 239 12.88 -4.02 11.91
N SER A 240 12.15 -4.74 11.08
CA SER A 240 12.72 -5.24 9.83
C SER A 240 13.07 -4.05 8.93
N SER A 241 14.11 -4.19 8.12
CA SER A 241 14.54 -3.15 7.17
C SER A 241 13.49 -2.84 6.10
N ASN A 242 12.51 -3.72 5.88
CA ASN A 242 11.36 -3.49 5.01
C ASN A 242 10.27 -2.67 5.73
N LEU A 243 10.63 -1.41 6.05
CA LEU A 243 9.78 -0.40 6.70
C LEU A 243 8.57 0.07 5.87
N TYR A 244 8.38 -0.47 4.65
CA TYR A 244 7.21 -0.15 3.81
C TYR A 244 5.86 -0.42 4.51
N SER A 245 5.86 -1.22 5.58
CA SER A 245 4.67 -1.54 6.37
C SER A 245 4.50 -0.74 7.67
N ASP A 246 5.48 0.07 8.09
CA ASP A 246 5.39 0.79 9.38
C ASP A 246 5.50 2.31 9.21
N LEU A 247 4.43 2.88 8.63
CA LEU A 247 4.23 4.33 8.46
C LEU A 247 4.39 5.11 9.77
N SER A 248 4.15 4.47 10.93
CA SER A 248 4.34 5.13 12.23
C SER A 248 5.82 5.40 12.53
N VAL A 249 6.74 4.56 12.04
CA VAL A 249 8.19 4.79 12.17
C VAL A 249 8.62 5.90 11.22
N THR A 250 8.16 5.88 9.96
CA THR A 250 8.43 6.95 8.99
C THR A 250 7.97 8.29 9.55
N ALA A 251 6.75 8.37 10.07
CA ALA A 251 6.22 9.57 10.70
C ALA A 251 7.03 10.02 11.92
N LEU A 252 7.53 9.07 12.73
CA LEU A 252 8.42 9.39 13.85
C LEU A 252 9.73 10.02 13.37
N LEU A 253 10.35 9.49 12.32
CA LEU A 253 11.59 10.04 11.77
C LEU A 253 11.37 11.45 11.20
N VAL A 254 10.29 11.67 10.44
CA VAL A 254 9.91 13.00 9.93
C VAL A 254 9.68 13.97 11.09
N HIS A 255 8.93 13.54 12.11
CA HIS A 255 8.65 14.36 13.29
C HIS A 255 9.91 14.75 14.08
N LEU A 256 10.86 13.83 14.27
CA LEU A 256 12.13 14.13 14.92
C LEU A 256 12.96 15.12 14.09
N SER A 257 12.97 14.96 12.77
CA SER A 257 13.66 15.87 11.84
C SER A 257 13.09 17.28 11.91
N ASP A 258 11.76 17.45 11.94
CA ASP A 258 11.12 18.75 11.96
C ASP A 258 11.36 19.53 13.27
N TYR A 259 11.58 18.81 14.38
CA TYR A 259 12.04 19.41 15.65
C TYR A 259 13.57 19.57 15.74
N GLY A 260 14.30 19.32 14.64
CA GLY A 260 15.73 19.52 14.57
C GLY A 260 16.56 18.50 15.36
N VAL A 261 16.01 17.32 15.68
CA VAL A 261 16.78 16.24 16.32
C VAL A 261 17.73 15.63 15.28
N PRO A 262 19.06 15.67 15.51
CA PRO A 262 20.03 15.06 14.59
C PRO A 262 19.76 13.55 14.42
N LEU A 263 19.62 13.10 13.17
CA LEU A 263 19.42 11.70 12.81
C LEU A 263 20.63 11.17 12.05
N HIS A 264 21.31 10.18 12.62
CA HIS A 264 22.47 9.50 12.01
C HIS A 264 22.08 8.12 11.47
N GLY A 265 22.69 7.69 10.36
CA GLY A 265 22.45 6.38 9.77
C GLY A 265 21.24 6.34 8.82
N LEU A 266 20.77 7.48 8.33
CA LEU A 266 19.67 7.55 7.35
C LEU A 266 20.05 6.86 6.03
N GLU A 267 21.34 6.87 5.68
CA GLU A 267 21.94 6.18 4.54
C GLU A 267 21.79 4.64 4.61
N LEU A 268 21.46 4.09 5.77
CA LEU A 268 21.20 2.66 5.97
C LEU A 268 19.76 2.26 5.58
N LEU A 269 18.88 3.24 5.37
CA LEU A 269 17.50 3.01 4.96
C LEU A 269 17.44 2.57 3.50
N ASN A 270 16.46 1.72 3.18
CA ASN A 270 16.21 1.35 1.78
C ASN A 270 15.56 2.53 1.02
N GLU A 271 15.64 2.49 -0.31
CA GLU A 271 15.07 3.52 -1.19
C GLU A 271 13.59 3.79 -0.91
N ASN A 272 12.82 2.73 -0.65
CA ASN A 272 11.41 2.77 -0.31
C ASN A 272 11.12 3.64 0.93
N THR A 273 11.92 3.50 1.98
CA THR A 273 11.78 4.30 3.19
C THR A 273 12.25 5.72 2.95
N LEU A 274 13.34 5.91 2.20
CA LEU A 274 13.82 7.24 1.82
C LEU A 274 12.81 8.02 0.95
N ALA A 275 12.09 7.34 0.06
CA ALA A 275 10.96 7.94 -0.66
C ALA A 275 9.82 8.28 0.31
N SER A 276 9.46 7.37 1.21
CA SER A 276 8.40 7.60 2.20
C SER A 276 8.69 8.77 3.15
N LEU A 277 9.96 9.02 3.51
CA LEU A 277 10.38 10.17 4.33
C LEU A 277 10.20 11.51 3.62
N ARG A 278 10.12 11.52 2.29
CA ARG A 278 9.93 12.74 1.48
C ARG A 278 8.45 13.01 1.19
N SER A 279 7.58 12.01 1.36
CA SER A 279 6.14 12.13 1.16
C SER A 279 5.47 12.88 2.32
N ARG A 280 4.57 13.82 2.02
CA ARG A 280 3.98 14.73 3.02
C ARG A 280 2.74 15.44 2.51
N TYR A 281 1.92 15.94 3.43
CA TYR A 281 0.88 16.93 3.11
C TYR A 281 1.49 18.32 3.03
N VAL A 282 1.13 19.07 1.99
CA VAL A 282 1.64 20.42 1.71
C VAL A 282 0.56 21.23 0.99
N ASP A 283 0.72 22.55 0.95
CA ASP A 283 -0.07 23.39 0.06
C ASP A 283 0.27 23.08 -1.41
N PRO A 284 -0.64 23.39 -2.36
CA PRO A 284 -0.46 23.01 -3.76
C PRO A 284 0.76 23.64 -4.46
N ASP A 285 1.13 24.87 -4.13
CA ASP A 285 2.25 25.55 -4.78
C ASP A 285 3.57 24.89 -4.36
N SER A 286 3.72 24.60 -3.06
CA SER A 286 4.81 23.78 -2.53
C SER A 286 4.80 22.37 -3.14
N ALA A 287 3.63 21.77 -3.33
CA ALA A 287 3.52 20.44 -3.95
C ALA A 287 4.03 20.44 -5.40
N TYR A 288 3.72 21.49 -6.16
CA TYR A 288 4.20 21.65 -7.53
C TYR A 288 5.71 21.85 -7.59
N ALA A 289 6.28 22.68 -6.72
CA ALA A 289 7.73 22.84 -6.63
C ALA A 289 8.45 21.51 -6.32
N LEU A 290 7.91 20.72 -5.40
CA LEU A 290 8.44 19.38 -5.08
C LEU A 290 8.28 18.39 -6.24
N PHE A 291 7.19 18.50 -7.00
CA PHE A 291 6.99 17.71 -8.20
C PHE A 291 8.05 18.00 -9.26
N GLU A 292 8.38 19.28 -9.48
CA GLU A 292 9.44 19.70 -10.41
C GLU A 292 10.81 19.16 -9.99
N GLU A 293 11.18 19.30 -8.72
CA GLU A 293 12.41 18.73 -8.17
C GLU A 293 12.47 17.21 -8.34
N GLU A 294 11.36 16.52 -8.09
CA GLU A 294 11.26 15.07 -8.23
C GLU A 294 11.39 14.62 -9.70
N TYR A 295 10.82 15.39 -10.64
CA TYR A 295 10.95 15.13 -12.07
C TYR A 295 12.40 15.32 -12.56
N GLU A 296 13.04 16.44 -12.21
CA GLU A 296 14.42 16.73 -12.59
C GLU A 296 15.41 15.69 -12.02
N ARG A 297 15.17 15.24 -10.79
CA ARG A 297 15.95 14.16 -10.17
C ARG A 297 15.89 12.85 -10.98
N ARG A 298 14.80 12.60 -11.72
CA ARG A 298 14.57 11.37 -12.52
C ARG A 298 14.93 11.49 -13.98
N LEU A 299 15.07 12.71 -14.50
CA LEU A 299 15.42 12.97 -15.88
C LEU A 299 16.67 12.20 -16.38
N PRO A 300 17.77 12.07 -15.61
CA PRO A 300 18.92 11.27 -16.02
C PRO A 300 18.59 9.78 -16.25
N LEU A 301 17.70 9.21 -15.44
CA LEU A 301 17.28 7.81 -15.55
C LEU A 301 16.46 7.58 -16.82
N PHE A 302 15.51 8.48 -17.13
CA PHE A 302 14.75 8.43 -18.38
C PHE A 302 15.66 8.51 -19.60
N LYS A 303 16.60 9.46 -19.63
CA LYS A 303 17.59 9.62 -20.71
C LYS A 303 18.45 8.36 -20.90
N ARG A 304 18.88 7.73 -19.81
CA ARG A 304 19.66 6.48 -19.84
C ARG A 304 18.87 5.33 -20.47
N TYR A 305 17.59 5.18 -20.12
CA TYR A 305 16.75 4.11 -20.65
C TYR A 305 16.28 4.37 -22.08
N ASP A 306 15.98 5.62 -22.44
CA ASP A 306 15.71 6.01 -23.83
C ASP A 306 16.87 5.59 -24.74
N THR A 307 18.11 5.88 -24.33
CA THR A 307 19.32 5.48 -25.07
C THR A 307 19.43 3.96 -25.24
N LYS A 308 19.12 3.18 -24.19
CA LYS A 308 19.12 1.71 -24.26
C LYS A 308 18.03 1.16 -25.16
N LEU A 309 16.84 1.76 -25.11
CA LEU A 309 15.67 1.36 -25.91
C LEU A 309 15.86 1.68 -27.39
N LYS A 310 16.54 2.78 -27.73
CA LYS A 310 16.93 3.13 -29.10
C LYS A 310 17.76 2.03 -29.76
N GLY A 311 18.66 1.39 -29.00
CA GLY A 311 19.41 0.21 -29.46
C GLY A 311 18.54 -0.99 -29.83
N ALA A 312 17.31 -1.06 -29.33
CA ALA A 312 16.30 -2.07 -29.65
C ALA A 312 15.24 -1.59 -30.67
N GLY A 313 15.45 -0.40 -31.27
CA GLY A 313 14.51 0.22 -32.21
C GLY A 313 13.23 0.76 -31.54
N LEU A 314 13.31 1.14 -30.27
CA LEU A 314 12.23 1.74 -29.48
C LEU A 314 12.60 3.13 -29.00
N GLU A 315 11.60 3.95 -28.75
CA GLU A 315 11.75 5.31 -28.23
C GLU A 315 10.95 5.42 -26.92
N LEU A 316 11.47 6.20 -25.97
CA LEU A 316 10.80 6.47 -24.71
C LEU A 316 10.21 7.88 -24.74
N LEU A 317 8.88 7.99 -24.82
CA LEU A 317 8.17 9.25 -24.62
C LEU A 317 7.87 9.39 -23.12
N TYR A 318 8.28 10.49 -22.51
CA TYR A 318 8.01 10.77 -21.11
C TYR A 318 7.84 12.26 -20.90
N GLY A 319 7.11 12.62 -19.85
CA GLY A 319 6.92 14.02 -19.50
C GLY A 319 6.07 14.20 -18.25
N ARG A 320 5.79 15.46 -17.97
CA ARG A 320 4.94 15.89 -16.86
C ARG A 320 3.49 15.95 -17.36
N LEU A 321 2.57 15.54 -16.51
CA LEU A 321 1.13 15.82 -16.68
C LEU A 321 0.69 16.68 -15.51
N ASP A 322 0.15 17.85 -15.81
CA ASP A 322 -0.45 18.75 -14.83
C ASP A 322 -1.89 19.01 -15.21
N ARG A 323 -2.82 18.47 -14.42
CA ARG A 323 -4.25 18.59 -14.66
C ARG A 323 -4.74 20.05 -14.59
N ARG A 324 -4.01 20.95 -13.91
CA ARG A 324 -4.37 22.38 -13.82
C ARG A 324 -4.03 23.16 -15.09
N GLN A 325 -3.02 22.71 -15.84
CA GLN A 325 -2.52 23.40 -17.04
C GLN A 325 -2.92 22.66 -18.34
N ASP A 326 -3.15 21.35 -18.29
CA ASP A 326 -3.47 20.52 -19.45
C ASP A 326 -4.99 20.50 -19.74
N THR A 327 -5.48 21.48 -20.50
CA THR A 327 -6.78 21.36 -21.19
C THR A 327 -6.75 20.38 -22.37
N GLY A 328 -5.57 19.86 -22.75
CA GLY A 328 -5.34 19.03 -23.94
C GLY A 328 -4.93 17.56 -23.69
N ALA A 329 -4.72 17.12 -22.44
CA ALA A 329 -4.26 15.75 -22.12
C ALA A 329 -5.31 14.64 -22.35
N GLY A 330 -6.41 14.93 -23.05
CA GLY A 330 -7.43 13.95 -23.43
C GLY A 330 -6.99 12.93 -24.49
N GLN A 331 -5.72 12.97 -24.95
CA GLN A 331 -5.27 12.21 -26.12
C GLN A 331 -4.21 11.13 -25.84
N ILE A 332 -3.61 11.07 -24.64
CA ILE A 332 -2.75 9.94 -24.25
C ILE A 332 -3.63 8.93 -23.50
N PRO A 333 -3.91 7.74 -24.05
CA PRO A 333 -4.61 6.70 -23.32
C PRO A 333 -3.76 6.24 -22.15
N LEU A 334 -4.03 6.80 -20.97
CA LEU A 334 -3.39 6.37 -19.73
C LEU A 334 -3.86 4.93 -19.44
N PRO A 335 -2.93 3.99 -19.22
CA PRO A 335 -3.22 2.55 -19.12
C PRO A 335 -4.06 2.22 -17.87
N PHE A 336 -4.18 3.18 -16.96
CA PHE A 336 -5.05 3.15 -15.79
C PHE A 336 -6.01 4.35 -15.77
N ALA A 337 -6.93 4.40 -16.73
CA ALA A 337 -8.06 5.34 -16.74
C ALA A 337 -8.90 5.35 -15.44
N ARG A 338 -8.70 4.39 -14.50
CA ARG A 338 -9.33 4.37 -13.17
C ARG A 338 -8.56 5.12 -12.06
N GLN A 339 -7.25 5.36 -12.20
CA GLN A 339 -6.49 6.26 -11.31
C GLN A 339 -6.48 7.71 -11.81
N ALA A 340 -6.87 7.94 -13.06
CA ALA A 340 -6.89 9.26 -13.69
C ALA A 340 -7.88 10.26 -13.04
N ALA A 341 -8.81 9.78 -12.21
CA ALA A 341 -9.78 10.64 -11.52
C ALA A 341 -9.23 11.28 -10.23
N SER A 342 -8.03 10.91 -9.77
CA SER A 342 -7.54 11.24 -8.42
C SER A 342 -6.09 11.71 -8.38
N TYR A 343 -5.64 12.51 -9.35
CA TYR A 343 -4.32 13.15 -9.31
C TYR A 343 -4.42 14.63 -9.72
N GLU A 344 -3.51 15.45 -9.22
CA GLU A 344 -3.29 16.82 -9.71
C GLU A 344 -2.11 16.84 -10.70
N CYS A 345 -0.98 16.25 -10.30
CA CYS A 345 0.23 16.16 -11.13
C CYS A 345 0.82 14.74 -11.11
N GLY A 346 1.49 14.36 -12.20
CA GLY A 346 2.20 13.10 -12.28
C GLY A 346 3.16 13.01 -13.47
N ILE A 347 3.87 11.88 -13.55
CA ILE A 347 4.80 11.61 -14.65
C ILE A 347 4.21 10.50 -15.52
N TYR A 348 4.14 10.76 -16.82
CA TYR A 348 3.77 9.74 -17.80
C TYR A 348 5.00 9.20 -18.51
N ILE A 349 4.92 7.92 -18.87
CA ILE A 349 5.93 7.23 -19.66
C ILE A 349 5.20 6.34 -20.66
N CYS A 350 5.62 6.38 -21.91
CA CYS A 350 5.07 5.59 -23.01
C CYS A 350 6.22 5.10 -23.90
N LEU A 351 6.04 3.92 -24.48
CA LEU A 351 6.98 3.38 -25.46
C LEU A 351 6.44 3.54 -26.86
N LEU A 352 7.31 4.03 -27.72
CA LEU A 352 7.04 4.23 -29.13
C LEU A 352 7.95 3.34 -29.99
N LYS A 353 7.47 2.98 -31.18
CA LYS A 353 8.26 2.37 -32.25
C LYS A 353 7.90 3.05 -33.56
N GLY A 354 8.86 3.78 -34.14
CA GLY A 354 8.60 4.60 -35.33
C GLY A 354 7.49 5.62 -35.08
N GLY A 355 7.49 6.26 -33.91
CA GLY A 355 6.47 7.24 -33.52
C GLY A 355 5.14 6.68 -33.02
N ARG A 356 4.91 5.36 -33.07
CA ARG A 356 3.61 4.75 -32.70
C ARG A 356 3.65 4.01 -31.38
N MET A 357 2.53 4.01 -30.64
CA MET A 357 2.43 3.30 -29.37
C MET A 357 2.60 1.80 -29.51
N VAL A 358 3.23 1.22 -28.50
CA VAL A 358 3.58 -0.18 -28.46
C VAL A 358 2.69 -0.95 -27.52
N TYR A 359 2.35 -2.19 -27.87
CA TYR A 359 1.46 -3.08 -27.12
C TYR A 359 2.15 -4.41 -26.83
N THR A 360 1.72 -5.12 -25.79
CA THR A 360 2.13 -6.52 -25.60
C THR A 360 1.13 -7.46 -26.28
N LYS A 361 1.59 -8.64 -26.71
CA LYS A 361 0.69 -9.68 -27.26
C LYS A 361 -0.42 -10.15 -26.30
N LYS A 362 -0.37 -9.78 -25.02
CA LYS A 362 -1.27 -10.25 -23.96
C LYS A 362 -2.14 -9.15 -23.35
N GLU A 363 -1.75 -7.88 -23.50
CA GLU A 363 -2.43 -6.75 -22.88
C GLU A 363 -3.17 -5.95 -23.96
N GLU A 364 -4.42 -5.60 -23.68
CA GLU A 364 -5.25 -4.75 -24.55
C GLU A 364 -4.92 -3.25 -24.39
N ALA A 365 -3.87 -2.91 -23.64
CA ALA A 365 -3.50 -1.54 -23.30
C ALA A 365 -2.08 -1.20 -23.81
N PRO A 366 -1.81 0.07 -24.16
CA PRO A 366 -0.49 0.50 -24.59
C PRO A 366 0.52 0.36 -23.45
N LEU A 367 1.75 -0.06 -23.79
CA LEU A 367 2.89 -0.11 -22.89
C LEU A 367 3.25 1.29 -22.43
N SER A 368 2.64 1.67 -21.32
CA SER A 368 2.77 2.96 -20.70
C SER A 368 2.69 2.81 -19.19
N ALA A 369 3.15 3.81 -18.47
CA ALA A 369 3.04 3.93 -17.03
C ALA A 369 2.69 5.37 -16.68
N PHE A 370 1.89 5.50 -15.63
CA PHE A 370 1.61 6.78 -15.02
C PHE A 370 1.93 6.69 -13.53
N PHE A 371 2.77 7.61 -13.08
CA PHE A 371 3.17 7.73 -11.68
C PHE A 371 2.51 8.99 -11.11
N PRO A 372 1.40 8.86 -10.36
CA PRO A 372 0.82 10.02 -9.69
C PRO A 372 1.78 10.48 -8.59
N ILE A 373 2.05 11.78 -8.54
CA ILE A 373 2.98 12.37 -7.56
C ILE A 373 2.23 13.32 -6.63
N VAL A 374 1.30 14.11 -7.17
CA VAL A 374 0.45 15.00 -6.37
C VAL A 374 -0.96 14.45 -6.39
N LEU A 375 -1.47 14.10 -5.22
CA LEU A 375 -2.77 13.48 -5.04
C LEU A 375 -3.71 14.42 -4.27
N PRO A 376 -4.90 14.74 -4.81
CA PRO A 376 -5.93 15.43 -4.07
C PRO A 376 -6.50 14.52 -2.96
N PRO A 377 -6.94 15.08 -1.84
CA PRO A 377 -7.66 14.33 -0.81
C PRO A 377 -8.98 13.75 -1.38
N PRO A 378 -9.41 12.54 -0.96
CA PRO A 378 -10.72 12.03 -1.31
C PRO A 378 -11.81 12.85 -0.61
N ARG A 379 -12.99 12.97 -1.24
CA ARG A 379 -14.10 13.82 -0.75
C ARG A 379 -14.43 13.65 0.73
N TRP A 380 -14.57 12.40 1.19
CA TRP A 380 -14.88 12.11 2.59
C TRP A 380 -13.85 12.69 3.57
N PHE A 381 -12.59 12.78 3.14
CA PHE A 381 -11.48 13.28 3.94
C PHE A 381 -11.51 14.81 3.99
N SER A 382 -11.76 15.48 2.85
CA SER A 382 -12.04 16.92 2.78
C SER A 382 -13.28 17.34 3.58
N ASP A 383 -14.29 16.48 3.64
CA ASP A 383 -15.49 16.74 4.44
C ASP A 383 -15.19 16.64 5.93
N ALA A 384 -14.36 15.68 6.35
CA ALA A 384 -14.03 15.43 7.74
C ALA A 384 -12.98 16.39 8.32
N PHE A 385 -12.08 16.93 7.49
CA PHE A 385 -10.96 17.76 7.92
C PHE A 385 -10.97 19.10 7.17
N CYS A 386 -11.28 20.18 7.89
CA CYS A 386 -11.42 21.53 7.31
C CYS A 386 -10.18 22.04 6.56
N GLU A 387 -8.98 21.59 6.94
CA GLU A 387 -7.71 21.95 6.28
C GLU A 387 -7.57 21.37 4.85
N PHE A 388 -8.45 20.44 4.47
CA PHE A 388 -8.53 19.82 3.14
C PHE A 388 -9.79 20.23 2.38
N ARG A 389 -10.58 21.14 2.96
CA ARG A 389 -11.75 21.71 2.33
C ARG A 389 -11.32 22.99 1.64
N ASP A 390 -11.61 23.11 0.34
CA ASP A 390 -11.38 24.34 -0.43
C ASP A 390 -11.97 25.52 0.33
N SER A 391 -11.10 26.33 0.92
CA SER A 391 -11.51 27.44 1.76
C SER A 391 -10.65 28.66 1.45
N SER A 392 -11.11 29.42 0.45
CA SER A 392 -10.58 30.72 0.00
C SER A 392 -9.29 30.65 -0.84
N PRO A 393 -9.12 31.55 -1.83
CA PRO A 393 -7.86 31.73 -2.56
C PRO A 393 -6.61 31.88 -1.66
N ASP A 394 -6.80 32.40 -0.44
CA ASP A 394 -5.71 32.65 0.51
C ASP A 394 -5.30 31.40 1.34
N ARG A 395 -6.06 30.31 1.27
CA ARG A 395 -5.77 29.04 1.98
C ARG A 395 -6.21 27.84 1.13
N PRO A 396 -5.41 27.48 0.12
CA PRO A 396 -5.72 26.33 -0.72
C PRO A 396 -5.75 25.03 0.11
N ALA A 397 -6.64 24.11 -0.27
CA ALA A 397 -6.73 22.81 0.39
C ALA A 397 -5.39 22.06 0.29
N LEU A 398 -4.97 21.44 1.40
CA LEU A 398 -3.74 20.65 1.41
C LEU A 398 -3.87 19.45 0.44
N VAL A 399 -2.76 19.15 -0.24
CA VAL A 399 -2.62 18.01 -1.14
C VAL A 399 -1.52 17.08 -0.62
N PHE A 400 -1.51 15.84 -1.10
CA PHE A 400 -0.49 14.88 -0.71
C PHE A 400 0.57 14.75 -1.81
N PHE A 401 1.81 15.10 -1.47
CA PHE A 401 2.98 14.82 -2.30
C PHE A 401 3.51 13.41 -1.99
N GLN A 402 3.60 12.58 -3.02
CA GLN A 402 4.08 11.20 -2.95
C GLN A 402 5.36 11.05 -3.77
N SER A 403 6.48 10.83 -3.08
CA SER A 403 7.71 10.37 -3.74
C SER A 403 7.64 8.85 -4.00
N PHE A 404 8.28 8.40 -5.08
CA PHE A 404 8.36 7.00 -5.49
C PHE A 404 9.83 6.58 -5.64
N THR A 405 10.13 5.28 -5.75
CA THR A 405 11.53 4.81 -5.81
C THR A 405 12.10 4.75 -7.22
N ASP A 406 13.43 4.79 -7.32
CA ASP A 406 14.13 4.53 -8.59
C ASP A 406 13.89 3.08 -8.99
N SER A 407 13.95 2.17 -8.02
CA SER A 407 13.62 0.75 -8.18
C SER A 407 12.26 0.49 -8.84
N ASP A 408 11.17 1.19 -8.46
CA ASP A 408 9.84 1.00 -9.07
C ASP A 408 9.86 1.30 -10.58
N LEU A 409 10.54 2.39 -10.94
CA LEU A 409 10.69 2.85 -12.31
C LEU A 409 11.64 1.95 -13.10
N GLU A 410 12.78 1.56 -12.52
CA GLU A 410 13.73 0.64 -13.13
C GLU A 410 13.13 -0.75 -13.35
N ASN A 411 12.33 -1.26 -12.42
CA ASN A 411 11.63 -2.54 -12.56
C ASN A 411 10.65 -2.50 -13.74
N TRP A 412 9.89 -1.42 -13.88
CA TRP A 412 8.99 -1.24 -15.02
C TRP A 412 9.77 -1.14 -16.34
N LEU A 413 10.80 -0.29 -16.39
CA LEU A 413 11.62 -0.10 -17.59
C LEU A 413 12.39 -1.37 -17.98
N ALA A 414 12.90 -2.14 -17.01
CA ALA A 414 13.58 -3.41 -17.24
C ALA A 414 12.61 -4.50 -17.71
N HIS A 415 11.39 -4.54 -17.16
CA HIS A 415 10.34 -5.45 -17.61
C HIS A 415 10.03 -5.22 -19.09
N VAL A 416 9.77 -3.95 -19.45
CA VAL A 416 9.53 -3.52 -20.83
C VAL A 416 10.70 -3.90 -21.75
N TYR A 417 11.93 -3.54 -21.37
CA TYR A 417 13.11 -3.86 -22.17
C TYR A 417 13.23 -5.37 -22.42
N GLY A 418 12.95 -6.17 -21.38
CA GLY A 418 12.89 -7.63 -21.51
C GLY A 418 11.80 -8.14 -22.45
N LEU A 419 10.66 -7.45 -22.56
CA LEU A 419 9.62 -7.76 -23.55
C LEU A 419 10.07 -7.41 -24.97
N ALA A 420 10.76 -6.28 -25.13
CA ALA A 420 11.30 -5.81 -26.42
C ALA A 420 12.33 -6.79 -26.99
N VAL A 421 13.34 -7.16 -26.20
CA VAL A 421 14.40 -8.10 -26.62
C VAL A 421 13.82 -9.47 -26.98
N LYS A 422 12.70 -9.88 -26.36
CA LYS A 422 12.03 -11.16 -26.63
C LYS A 422 11.06 -11.10 -27.82
N GLY A 423 10.96 -9.97 -28.54
CA GLY A 423 10.03 -9.82 -29.66
C GLY A 423 8.55 -9.96 -29.28
N LYS A 424 8.19 -9.63 -28.03
CA LYS A 424 6.82 -9.74 -27.50
C LYS A 424 6.02 -8.44 -27.60
N ILE A 425 6.57 -7.49 -28.35
CA ILE A 425 6.04 -6.17 -28.61
C ILE A 425 5.35 -6.16 -29.97
N LEU A 426 4.14 -5.60 -30.02
CA LEU A 426 3.35 -5.34 -31.21
C LEU A 426 3.22 -3.83 -31.42
N VAL A 427 3.09 -3.41 -32.67
CA VAL A 427 2.67 -2.05 -33.04
C VAL A 427 1.32 -2.21 -33.72
N HIS A 428 0.29 -1.56 -33.21
CA HIS A 428 -1.01 -1.52 -33.89
C HIS A 428 -0.92 -0.53 -35.06
N GLU A 429 -1.48 -0.89 -36.22
CA GLU A 429 -1.38 -0.07 -37.44
C GLU A 429 -2.20 1.24 -37.38
N GLU A 430 -3.12 1.38 -36.41
CA GLU A 430 -4.15 2.44 -36.37
C GLU A 430 -3.90 3.60 -35.37
N ASP A 431 -2.88 3.54 -34.50
CA ASP A 431 -2.64 4.60 -33.50
C ASP A 431 -1.41 5.45 -33.84
N ASP A 432 -1.64 6.66 -34.37
CA ASP A 432 -0.60 7.67 -34.61
C ASP A 432 -0.70 8.79 -33.54
N PRO A 433 0.11 8.76 -32.47
CA PRO A 433 0.06 9.76 -31.40
C PRO A 433 0.73 11.09 -31.78
N LEU A 434 1.48 11.16 -32.90
CA LEU A 434 2.31 12.32 -33.26
C LEU A 434 1.58 13.42 -34.05
N ALA A 435 0.34 13.19 -34.50
CA ALA A 435 -0.44 14.22 -35.19
C ALA A 435 -0.83 15.43 -34.28
N ALA A 436 -0.60 15.34 -32.97
CA ALA A 436 -0.99 16.37 -31.99
C ALA A 436 0.17 17.24 -31.49
N HIS A 437 1.44 16.94 -31.80
CA HIS A 437 2.59 17.73 -31.32
C HIS A 437 3.16 18.72 -32.34
N SER A 438 2.68 18.73 -33.58
CA SER A 438 3.13 19.65 -34.64
C SER A 438 2.41 21.02 -34.66
N GLY A 439 1.61 21.35 -33.64
CA GLY A 439 0.93 22.65 -33.53
C GLY A 439 1.70 23.75 -32.78
N GLY A 440 2.93 23.48 -32.35
CA GLY A 440 3.72 24.39 -31.50
C GLY A 440 5.01 24.91 -32.12
N ALA A 441 5.12 24.95 -33.45
CA ALA A 441 6.26 25.55 -34.15
C ALA A 441 5.75 26.44 -35.28
N ASP A 442 5.67 27.73 -34.97
CA ASP A 442 5.71 28.92 -35.83
C ASP A 442 5.31 30.10 -34.92
N THR A 443 5.89 31.29 -34.84
CA THR A 443 7.01 32.00 -35.47
C THR A 443 7.12 33.28 -34.61
N ALA A 444 8.31 33.70 -34.18
CA ALA A 444 8.51 35.07 -33.66
C ALA A 444 9.94 35.54 -33.93
N ASP A 445 10.24 35.70 -35.21
CA ASP A 445 11.14 36.76 -35.68
C ASP A 445 10.26 37.65 -36.58
N GLY A 446 10.12 38.91 -36.16
CA GLY A 446 9.26 39.94 -36.74
C GLY A 446 9.15 41.14 -35.82
#